data_AF-A0A7W8PDW7-F1
#
_entry.id   AF-A0A7W8PDW7-F1
#
_cell.length_a   1.000
_cell.length_b   1.000
_cell.length_c   1.000
_cell.angle_alpha   90.00
_cell.angle_beta   90.00
_cell.angle_gamma   90.00
#
_symmetry.space_group_name_H-M   'P 1'
#
loop_
_entity.id
_entity.type
_entity.pdbx_description
1 polymer ?
#
loop_
_entity_poly.entity_id
_entity_poly.type
_entity_poly.pdbx_seq_one_letter_code
_entity_poly.pdbx_strand_id
1 'polypeptide(L)'
;MTYAYKLIDSPVGQLKLVAKGECLAAILWEHDKPDRVRLGEMSEANELAVLVETARQLHEYFAGTRQAFDLPLEFHGTEFQKQVWRALLTIPFGQTRSYSEIAQQIGNVNAVRAVGAANGRNPISIVAPCHRVIGASGELTGFAGGLANKMLLLSLEAGQTSLEAAADHAQRQAPERGAAQAVKDDAPAKPAHRQPSRGTQGSLFGS
;
A
#
# COMPACT_ATOMS: atom_id res chain seq x y z
N MET A 1 12.56 14.10 -22.99
CA MET A 1 13.57 13.76 -21.97
C MET A 1 13.12 12.48 -21.31
N THR A 2 13.93 11.44 -21.41
CA THR A 2 13.72 10.11 -20.82
C THR A 2 13.88 10.17 -19.30
N TYR A 3 13.19 9.28 -18.60
CA TYR A 3 13.37 9.10 -17.15
C TYR A 3 14.60 8.23 -16.90
N ALA A 4 15.18 8.36 -15.71
CA ALA A 4 16.26 7.51 -15.22
C ALA A 4 15.81 6.83 -13.94
N TYR A 5 16.24 5.59 -13.67
CA TYR A 5 15.87 4.91 -12.44
C TYR A 5 17.02 4.17 -11.75
N LYS A 6 16.83 3.93 -10.46
CA LYS A 6 17.69 3.11 -9.59
C LYS A 6 16.82 2.30 -8.65
N LEU A 7 17.19 1.04 -8.41
CA LEU A 7 16.56 0.20 -7.39
C LEU A 7 17.36 0.25 -6.10
N ILE A 8 16.67 0.26 -4.96
CA ILE A 8 17.26 0.14 -3.63
C ILE A 8 16.46 -0.85 -2.78
N ASP A 9 17.15 -1.55 -1.88
CA ASP A 9 16.49 -2.33 -0.83
C ASP A 9 16.22 -1.44 0.39
N SER A 10 15.14 -1.72 1.10
CA SER A 10 14.76 -0.93 2.28
C SER A 10 13.89 -1.76 3.24
N PRO A 11 13.66 -1.30 4.49
CA PRO A 11 12.77 -1.98 5.44
C PRO A 11 11.31 -2.13 4.96
N VAL A 12 10.90 -1.41 3.92
CA VAL A 12 9.56 -1.47 3.32
C VAL A 12 9.53 -2.27 2.01
N GLY A 13 10.58 -3.05 1.73
CA GLY A 13 10.78 -3.79 0.48
C GLY A 13 11.63 -3.02 -0.53
N GLN A 14 11.67 -3.50 -1.77
CA GLN A 14 12.43 -2.83 -2.83
C GLN A 14 11.71 -1.54 -3.28
N LEU A 15 12.47 -0.45 -3.41
CA LEU A 15 11.97 0.82 -3.93
C LEU A 15 12.65 1.15 -5.26
N LYS A 16 11.86 1.62 -6.22
CA LYS A 16 12.36 2.17 -7.48
C LYS A 16 12.34 3.69 -7.42
N LEU A 17 13.53 4.27 -7.36
CA LEU A 17 13.75 5.71 -7.42
C LEU A 17 13.78 6.15 -8.88
N VAL A 18 13.02 7.16 -9.25
CA VAL A 18 12.91 7.63 -10.63
C VAL A 18 13.21 9.12 -10.69
N ALA A 19 14.14 9.51 -11.55
CA ALA A 19 14.53 10.87 -11.82
C ALA A 19 14.13 11.31 -13.22
N LYS A 20 13.98 12.62 -13.39
CA LYS A 20 13.84 13.27 -14.68
C LYS A 20 14.81 14.46 -14.71
N GLY A 21 15.85 14.35 -15.52
CA GLY A 21 16.99 15.26 -15.42
C GLY A 21 17.63 15.18 -14.04
N GLU A 22 17.74 16.32 -13.36
CA GLU A 22 18.37 16.44 -12.04
C GLU A 22 17.37 16.37 -10.88
N CYS A 23 16.08 16.17 -11.15
CA CYS A 23 15.02 16.15 -10.14
C CYS A 23 14.51 14.73 -9.88
N LEU A 24 14.17 14.45 -8.62
CA LEU A 24 13.41 13.26 -8.23
C LEU A 24 11.95 13.43 -8.70
N ALA A 25 11.48 12.46 -9.48
CA ALA A 25 10.16 12.46 -10.09
C ALA A 25 9.21 11.42 -9.48
N ALA A 26 9.73 10.27 -9.01
CA ALA A 26 8.92 9.27 -8.32
C ALA A 26 9.73 8.35 -7.39
N ILE A 27 9.03 7.78 -6.42
CA ILE A 27 9.45 6.64 -5.61
C ILE A 27 8.32 5.60 -5.68
N LEU A 28 8.57 4.52 -6.40
CA LEU A 28 7.61 3.46 -6.66
C LEU A 28 7.87 2.25 -5.77
N TRP A 29 6.78 1.60 -5.37
CA TRP A 29 6.79 0.38 -4.58
C TRP A 29 7.05 -0.85 -5.46
N GLU A 30 7.55 -1.94 -4.87
CA GLU A 30 7.83 -3.20 -5.58
C GLU A 30 6.61 -3.76 -6.35
N HIS A 31 5.42 -3.66 -5.74
CA HIS A 31 4.16 -4.11 -6.33
C HIS A 31 3.20 -2.95 -6.58
N ASP A 32 3.74 -1.83 -7.05
CA ASP A 32 2.94 -0.66 -7.35
C ASP A 32 1.92 -0.92 -8.48
N LYS A 33 0.76 -0.26 -8.40
CA LYS A 33 -0.24 -0.36 -9.45
C LYS A 33 0.31 0.31 -10.72
N PRO A 34 0.31 -0.38 -11.89
CA PRO A 34 0.95 0.12 -13.12
C PRO A 34 0.57 1.55 -13.52
N ASP A 35 -0.70 1.95 -13.31
CA ASP A 35 -1.21 3.27 -13.73
C ASP A 35 -1.30 4.31 -12.60
N ARG A 36 -0.76 4.02 -11.41
CA ARG A 36 -0.81 4.96 -10.28
C ARG A 36 -0.02 6.23 -10.59
N VAL A 37 1.16 6.04 -11.18
CA VAL A 37 2.11 7.10 -11.55
C VAL A 37 2.43 6.94 -13.03
N ARG A 38 2.09 7.95 -13.83
CA ARG A 38 2.30 7.91 -15.28
C ARG A 38 3.72 8.39 -15.61
N LEU A 39 4.59 7.44 -15.93
CA LEU A 39 5.97 7.70 -16.35
C LEU A 39 6.15 7.25 -17.80
N GLY A 40 7.13 7.83 -18.48
CA GLY A 40 7.51 7.42 -19.83
C GLY A 40 8.61 6.36 -19.80
N GLU A 41 9.24 6.16 -20.96
CA GLU A 41 10.43 5.31 -21.08
C GLU A 41 11.53 5.75 -20.11
N MET A 42 12.21 4.76 -19.55
CA MET A 42 13.27 4.98 -18.58
C MET A 42 14.43 4.01 -18.76
N SER A 43 15.63 4.46 -18.44
CA SER A 43 16.85 3.65 -18.39
C SER A 43 17.41 3.59 -16.99
N GLU A 44 18.09 2.50 -16.66
CA GLU A 44 18.78 2.39 -15.37
C GLU A 44 19.98 3.35 -15.32
N ALA A 45 20.15 4.07 -14.23
CA ALA A 45 21.24 5.03 -14.03
C ALA A 45 21.66 5.07 -12.54
N ASN A 46 22.37 4.02 -12.13
CA ASN A 46 22.74 3.81 -10.73
C ASN A 46 23.63 4.89 -10.12
N GLU A 47 24.34 5.66 -10.94
CA GLU A 47 25.29 6.71 -10.55
C GLU A 47 24.74 8.13 -10.72
N LEU A 48 23.47 8.29 -11.11
CA LEU A 48 22.88 9.62 -11.26
C LEU A 48 22.78 10.30 -9.89
N ALA A 49 23.38 11.49 -9.77
CA ALA A 49 23.58 12.18 -8.49
C ALA A 49 22.31 12.29 -7.64
N VAL A 50 21.17 12.70 -8.23
CA VAL A 50 19.90 12.82 -7.49
C VAL A 50 19.38 11.46 -6.97
N LEU A 51 19.62 10.36 -7.69
CA LEU A 51 19.19 9.02 -7.28
C LEU A 51 20.09 8.47 -6.17
N VAL A 52 21.41 8.70 -6.27
CA VAL A 52 22.37 8.37 -5.21
C VAL A 52 22.04 9.12 -3.92
N GLU A 53 21.78 10.42 -4.04
CA GLU A 53 21.44 11.26 -2.89
C GLU A 53 20.08 10.88 -2.29
N THR A 54 19.08 10.58 -3.12
CA THR A 54 17.78 10.08 -2.65
C THR A 54 17.94 8.76 -1.89
N ALA A 55 18.74 7.82 -2.40
CA ALA A 55 19.01 6.55 -1.71
C ALA A 55 19.68 6.76 -0.35
N ARG A 56 20.70 7.63 -0.29
CA ARG A 56 21.41 7.99 0.94
C ARG A 56 20.44 8.56 1.98
N GLN A 57 19.61 9.53 1.62
CA GLN A 57 18.66 10.15 2.54
C GLN A 57 17.56 9.17 2.99
N LEU A 58 17.09 8.27 2.11
CA LEU A 58 16.15 7.22 2.49
C LEU A 58 16.76 6.25 3.51
N HIS A 59 18.02 5.85 3.35
CA HIS A 59 18.71 5.03 4.35
C HIS A 59 18.81 5.74 5.70
N GLU A 60 19.16 7.03 5.73
CA GLU A 60 19.20 7.81 6.97
C GLU A 60 17.82 7.94 7.63
N TYR A 61 16.77 8.12 6.82
CA TYR A 61 15.39 8.19 7.28
C TYR A 61 14.96 6.87 7.91
N PHE A 62 15.22 5.74 7.24
CA PHE A 62 14.92 4.41 7.77
C PHE A 62 15.75 4.06 9.01
N ALA A 63 16.96 4.62 9.15
CA ALA A 63 17.78 4.51 10.34
C ALA A 63 17.33 5.44 11.49
N GLY A 64 16.30 6.28 11.29
CA GLY A 64 15.81 7.24 12.29
C GLY A 64 16.73 8.46 12.50
N THR A 65 17.75 8.63 11.67
CA THR A 65 18.75 9.72 11.78
C THR A 65 18.39 10.95 10.93
N ARG A 66 17.38 10.84 10.05
CA ARG A 66 16.89 11.94 9.23
C ARG A 66 15.40 12.17 9.44
N GLN A 67 15.04 13.43 9.65
CA GLN A 67 13.64 13.87 9.80
C GLN A 67 13.13 14.72 8.63
N ALA A 68 14.03 15.27 7.80
CA ALA A 68 13.66 16.08 6.63
C ALA A 68 14.47 15.67 5.40
N PHE A 69 13.84 15.71 4.23
CA PHE A 69 14.50 15.47 2.95
C PHE A 69 14.91 16.80 2.32
N ASP A 70 16.10 16.83 1.74
CA ASP A 70 16.61 17.95 0.96
C ASP A 70 16.96 17.44 -0.44
N LEU A 71 15.95 17.43 -1.31
CA LEU A 71 16.03 16.83 -2.65
C LEU A 71 15.33 17.76 -3.65
N PRO A 72 15.88 17.95 -4.87
CA PRO A 72 15.18 18.63 -5.94
C PRO A 72 14.00 17.75 -6.41
N LEU A 73 12.77 18.25 -6.30
CA LEU A 73 11.56 17.49 -6.64
C LEU A 73 10.87 18.05 -7.89
N GLU A 74 10.45 17.18 -8.80
CA GLU A 74 9.60 17.53 -9.94
C GLU A 74 8.30 16.71 -9.91
N PHE A 75 7.17 17.38 -9.63
CA PHE A 75 5.86 16.74 -9.63
C PHE A 75 5.21 16.73 -11.04
N HIS A 76 4.88 15.54 -11.51
CA HIS A 76 4.09 15.35 -12.73
C HIS A 76 2.66 14.93 -12.42
N GLY A 77 1.70 15.84 -12.67
CA GLY A 77 0.28 15.64 -12.40
C GLY A 77 -0.55 16.86 -12.79
N THR A 78 -1.84 16.82 -12.49
CA THR A 78 -2.71 18.00 -12.63
C THR A 78 -2.32 19.09 -11.63
N GLU A 79 -2.72 20.34 -11.89
CA GLU A 79 -2.43 21.44 -10.96
C GLU A 79 -3.02 21.18 -9.56
N PHE A 80 -4.22 20.62 -9.48
CA PHE A 80 -4.82 20.21 -8.20
C PHE A 80 -3.97 19.14 -7.48
N GLN A 81 -3.49 18.12 -8.20
CA GLN A 81 -2.61 17.12 -7.62
C GLN A 81 -1.31 17.73 -7.10
N LYS A 82 -0.65 18.58 -7.89
CA LYS A 82 0.57 19.28 -7.48
C LYS A 82 0.35 20.16 -6.25
N GLN A 83 -0.80 20.85 -6.15
CA GLN A 83 -1.16 21.63 -4.96
C GLN A 83 -1.27 20.73 -3.72
N VAL A 84 -1.97 19.59 -3.83
CA VAL A 84 -2.07 18.61 -2.74
C VAL A 84 -0.69 18.10 -2.34
N TRP A 85 0.13 17.65 -3.29
CA TRP A 85 1.46 17.08 -2.98
C TRP A 85 2.41 18.10 -2.36
N ARG A 86 2.35 19.37 -2.77
CA ARG A 86 3.07 20.45 -2.10
C ARG A 86 2.58 20.68 -0.66
N ALA A 87 1.27 20.59 -0.41
CA ALA A 87 0.74 20.64 0.95
C ALA A 87 1.25 19.46 1.81
N LEU A 88 1.38 18.26 1.25
CA LEU A 88 1.94 17.11 1.97
C LEU A 88 3.35 17.39 2.48
N LEU A 89 4.20 18.04 1.69
CA LEU A 89 5.58 18.39 2.07
C LEU A 89 5.65 19.30 3.31
N THR A 90 4.57 20.00 3.65
CA THR A 90 4.51 20.86 4.84
C THR A 90 4.20 20.10 6.13
N ILE A 91 3.81 18.81 6.04
CA ILE A 91 3.51 18.00 7.22
C ILE A 91 4.85 17.58 7.87
N PRO A 92 5.16 18.03 9.11
CA PRO A 92 6.43 17.68 9.75
C PRO A 92 6.56 16.18 10.05
N PHE A 93 7.80 15.72 10.22
CA PHE A 93 8.09 14.36 10.70
C PHE A 93 7.41 14.09 12.05
N GLY A 94 6.81 12.91 12.19
CA GLY A 94 6.12 12.50 13.41
C GLY A 94 4.76 13.18 13.62
N GLN A 95 4.31 14.03 12.70
CA GLN A 95 2.99 14.66 12.74
C GLN A 95 2.08 14.10 11.64
N THR A 96 0.78 14.10 11.93
CA THR A 96 -0.25 13.72 10.96
C THR A 96 -1.16 14.89 10.63
N ARG A 97 -1.85 14.80 9.49
CA ARG A 97 -2.97 15.66 9.13
C ARG A 97 -4.14 14.82 8.64
N SER A 98 -5.34 15.35 8.80
CA SER A 98 -6.55 14.82 8.20
C SER A 98 -6.69 15.28 6.75
N TYR A 99 -7.45 14.53 5.96
CA TYR A 99 -7.81 14.95 4.60
C TYR A 99 -8.53 16.32 4.57
N SER A 100 -9.32 16.63 5.60
CA SER A 100 -10.00 17.92 5.76
C SER A 100 -9.03 19.06 6.03
N GLU A 101 -7.99 18.86 6.84
CA GLU A 101 -6.97 19.89 7.08
C GLU A 101 -6.19 20.21 5.81
N ILE A 102 -5.84 19.19 5.01
CA ILE A 102 -5.19 19.41 3.71
C ILE A 102 -6.14 20.14 2.75
N ALA A 103 -7.42 19.75 2.70
CA ALA A 103 -8.43 20.43 1.88
C ALA A 103 -8.59 21.91 2.25
N GLN A 104 -8.57 22.22 3.56
CA GLN A 104 -8.58 23.59 4.06
C GLN A 104 -7.30 24.34 3.69
N GLN A 105 -6.12 23.71 3.84
CA GLN A 105 -4.82 24.30 3.53
C GLN A 105 -4.70 24.71 2.05
N ILE A 106 -5.25 23.92 1.12
CA ILE A 106 -5.27 24.25 -0.31
C ILE A 106 -6.41 25.19 -0.71
N GLY A 107 -7.19 25.70 0.25
CA GLY A 107 -8.26 26.67 0.01
C GLY A 107 -9.56 26.08 -0.52
N ASN A 108 -9.78 24.77 -0.41
CA ASN A 108 -11.00 24.12 -0.88
C ASN A 108 -11.52 23.07 0.11
N VAL A 109 -12.25 23.52 1.13
CA VAL A 109 -12.81 22.67 2.20
C VAL A 109 -13.74 21.56 1.70
N ASN A 110 -14.35 21.72 0.51
CA ASN A 110 -15.25 20.73 -0.08
C ASN A 110 -14.49 19.64 -0.85
N ALA A 111 -13.18 19.76 -1.03
CA ALA A 111 -12.36 18.86 -1.85
C ALA A 111 -11.82 17.63 -1.10
N VAL A 112 -12.28 17.31 0.11
CA VAL A 112 -11.74 16.22 0.95
C VAL A 112 -11.57 14.89 0.19
N ARG A 113 -12.59 14.46 -0.57
CA ARG A 113 -12.52 13.22 -1.38
C ARG A 113 -11.50 13.33 -2.51
N ALA A 114 -11.43 14.49 -3.17
CA ALA A 114 -10.47 14.76 -4.24
C ALA A 114 -9.03 14.80 -3.71
N VAL A 115 -8.82 15.36 -2.52
CA VAL A 115 -7.54 15.30 -1.78
C VAL A 115 -7.16 13.85 -1.52
N GLY A 116 -8.08 13.01 -1.04
CA GLY A 116 -7.82 11.58 -0.87
C GLY A 116 -7.36 10.88 -2.15
N ALA A 117 -8.05 11.15 -3.27
CA ALA A 117 -7.68 10.62 -4.58
C ALA A 117 -6.30 11.13 -5.06
N ALA A 118 -5.99 12.41 -4.84
CA ALA A 118 -4.69 12.99 -5.16
C ALA A 118 -3.57 12.42 -4.27
N ASN A 119 -3.81 12.23 -2.97
CA ASN A 119 -2.90 11.62 -2.01
C ASN A 119 -2.51 10.19 -2.44
N GLY A 120 -3.49 9.39 -2.85
CA GLY A 120 -3.25 8.03 -3.36
C GLY A 120 -2.44 7.98 -4.66
N ARG A 121 -2.39 9.08 -5.42
CA ARG A 121 -1.61 9.22 -6.66
C ARG A 121 -0.26 9.92 -6.48
N ASN A 122 0.17 10.15 -5.24
CA ASN A 122 1.45 10.81 -4.94
C ASN A 122 2.63 10.05 -5.59
N PRO A 123 3.35 10.64 -6.55
CA PRO A 123 4.42 9.94 -7.24
C PRO A 123 5.67 9.76 -6.37
N ILE A 124 5.94 10.69 -5.44
CA ILE A 124 7.17 10.71 -4.64
C ILE A 124 6.87 10.21 -3.22
N SER A 125 6.58 8.90 -3.11
CA SER A 125 6.27 8.25 -1.82
C SER A 125 7.36 8.50 -0.77
N ILE A 126 6.98 8.50 0.52
CA ILE A 126 7.86 8.75 1.69
C ILE A 126 8.33 10.21 1.78
N VAL A 127 8.98 10.73 0.73
CA VAL A 127 9.51 12.10 0.67
C VAL A 127 8.38 13.13 0.64
N ALA A 128 7.39 12.97 -0.24
CA ALA A 128 6.10 13.63 -0.09
C ALA A 128 5.24 12.72 0.81
N PRO A 129 4.99 13.09 2.08
CA PRO A 129 4.62 12.12 3.11
C PRO A 129 3.12 11.81 3.11
N CYS A 130 2.62 11.16 2.06
CA CYS A 130 1.21 10.76 1.95
C CYS A 130 0.77 9.75 3.03
N HIS A 131 1.72 9.07 3.68
CA HIS A 131 1.46 8.20 4.84
C HIS A 131 1.06 8.98 6.09
N ARG A 132 1.44 10.27 6.20
CA ARG A 132 1.06 11.16 7.32
C ARG A 132 -0.38 11.68 7.23
N VAL A 133 -1.11 11.36 6.16
CA VAL A 133 -2.52 11.73 6.01
C VAL A 133 -3.44 10.59 6.44
N ILE A 134 -4.32 10.87 7.39
CA ILE A 134 -5.23 9.89 8.01
C ILE A 134 -6.69 10.36 7.98
N GLY A 135 -7.62 9.40 8.12
CA GLY A 135 -9.04 9.73 8.26
C GLY A 135 -9.31 10.44 9.60
N ALA A 136 -10.39 11.22 9.68
CA ALA A 136 -10.78 11.88 10.93
C ALA A 136 -11.13 10.88 12.06
N SER A 137 -11.51 9.64 11.71
CA SER A 137 -11.72 8.55 12.67
C SER A 137 -10.43 7.96 13.23
N GLY A 138 -9.25 8.36 12.73
CA GLY A 138 -7.96 7.75 13.05
C GLY A 138 -7.68 6.46 12.29
N GLU A 139 -8.63 5.94 11.50
CA GLU A 139 -8.44 4.71 10.75
C GLU A 139 -7.42 4.88 9.61
N LEU A 140 -6.50 3.92 9.52
CA LEU A 140 -5.55 3.81 8.42
C LEU A 140 -6.22 3.12 7.24
N THR A 141 -6.53 3.92 6.23
CA THR A 141 -7.06 3.42 4.96
C THR A 141 -6.10 3.71 3.82
N GLY A 142 -6.14 2.86 2.79
CA GLY A 142 -5.54 3.06 1.46
C GLY A 142 -4.12 3.63 1.43
N PHE A 143 -3.13 2.79 1.13
CA PHE A 143 -1.76 3.23 0.89
C PHE A 143 -1.16 2.48 -0.29
N ALA A 144 -0.43 3.19 -1.16
CA ALA A 144 0.16 2.60 -2.36
C ALA A 144 1.13 1.46 -2.01
N GLY A 145 1.94 1.65 -0.97
CA GLY A 145 2.84 0.61 -0.44
C GLY A 145 2.19 -0.43 0.47
N GLY A 146 0.86 -0.42 0.63
CA GLY A 146 0.13 -1.29 1.56
C GLY A 146 0.08 -0.78 3.00
N LEU A 147 -0.94 -1.20 3.75
CA LEU A 147 -1.18 -0.69 5.11
C LEU A 147 -0.05 -1.03 6.09
N ALA A 148 0.60 -2.19 5.94
CA ALA A 148 1.74 -2.58 6.77
C ALA A 148 2.88 -1.56 6.67
N ASN A 149 3.24 -1.13 5.44
CA ASN A 149 4.26 -0.11 5.24
C ASN A 149 3.83 1.26 5.76
N LYS A 150 2.55 1.63 5.64
CA LYS A 150 2.04 2.88 6.25
C LYS A 150 2.22 2.87 7.76
N MET A 151 1.88 1.77 8.42
CA MET A 151 2.07 1.60 9.87
C MET A 151 3.55 1.64 10.26
N LEU A 152 4.42 0.96 9.51
CA LEU A 152 5.86 0.94 9.76
C LEU A 152 6.45 2.36 9.70
N LEU A 153 6.12 3.13 8.66
CA LEU A 153 6.58 4.51 8.51
C LEU A 153 6.07 5.40 9.66
N LEU A 154 4.79 5.31 10.03
CA LEU A 154 4.24 6.08 11.16
C LEU A 154 4.91 5.70 12.49
N SER A 155 5.17 4.42 12.72
CA SER A 155 5.80 3.93 13.96
C SER A 155 7.25 4.37 14.06
N LEU A 156 7.98 4.32 12.94
CA LEU A 156 9.34 4.85 12.83
C LEU A 156 9.36 6.34 13.21
N GLU A 157 8.43 7.12 12.68
CA GLU A 157 8.36 8.56 12.95
C GLU A 157 7.91 8.90 14.38
N ALA A 158 7.15 8.02 15.02
CA ALA A 158 6.75 8.15 16.41
C ALA A 158 7.85 7.76 17.42
N GLY A 159 9.04 7.37 16.95
CA GLY A 159 10.14 6.92 17.81
C GLY A 159 9.92 5.53 18.42
N GLN A 160 8.95 4.77 17.91
CA GLN A 160 8.66 3.40 18.35
C GLN A 160 9.51 2.41 17.54
N THR A 161 10.83 2.46 17.74
CA THR A 161 11.76 1.53 17.07
C THR A 161 12.08 0.34 17.97
N SER A 162 11.18 -0.64 17.96
CA SER A 162 11.61 -2.03 17.86
C SER A 162 10.76 -2.68 16.77
N LEU A 163 11.43 -3.25 15.77
CA LEU A 163 10.79 -3.98 14.66
C LEU A 163 9.90 -5.15 15.17
N GLU A 164 10.09 -5.55 16.43
CA GLU A 164 9.28 -6.53 17.16
C GLU A 164 7.90 -5.99 17.60
N ALA A 165 7.79 -4.71 17.99
CA ALA A 165 6.54 -4.14 18.52
C ALA A 165 5.46 -3.93 17.44
N ALA A 166 5.86 -3.61 16.20
CA ALA A 166 4.94 -3.43 15.09
C ALA A 166 4.30 -4.77 14.64
N ALA A 167 5.05 -5.86 14.72
CA ALA A 167 4.54 -7.21 14.47
C ALA A 167 3.55 -7.64 15.58
N ASP A 168 3.87 -7.32 16.83
CA ASP A 168 3.05 -7.66 17.99
C ASP A 168 1.70 -6.90 17.98
N HIS A 169 1.66 -5.68 17.47
CA HIS A 169 0.42 -4.92 17.34
C HIS A 169 -0.47 -5.41 16.19
N ALA A 170 0.12 -5.84 15.07
CA ALA A 170 -0.62 -6.45 13.96
C ALA A 170 -1.21 -7.82 14.33
N GLN A 171 -0.52 -8.60 15.17
CA GLN A 171 -0.99 -9.90 15.64
C GLN A 171 -2.19 -9.77 16.62
N ARG A 172 -2.22 -8.71 17.45
CA ARG A 172 -3.28 -8.48 18.46
C ARG A 172 -4.59 -7.92 17.90
N GLN A 173 -4.63 -7.49 16.63
CA GLN A 173 -5.83 -6.93 15.99
C GLN A 173 -6.48 -7.90 14.97
N ALA A 174 -5.94 -9.10 14.79
CA ALA A 174 -6.58 -10.12 13.98
C ALA A 174 -7.73 -10.79 14.77
N PRO A 175 -8.96 -10.88 14.23
CA PRO A 175 -10.02 -11.63 14.89
C PRO A 175 -9.67 -13.11 14.95
N GLU A 176 -9.75 -13.71 16.14
CA GLU A 176 -9.58 -15.15 16.34
C GLU A 176 -10.54 -15.92 15.44
N ARG A 177 -10.02 -16.58 14.41
CA ARG A 177 -10.78 -17.62 13.71
C ARG A 177 -10.84 -18.82 14.64
N GLY A 178 -11.96 -18.95 15.33
CA GLY A 178 -12.28 -20.10 16.16
C GLY A 178 -12.08 -21.41 15.38
N ALA A 179 -11.24 -22.27 15.93
CA ALA A 179 -11.07 -23.65 15.47
C ALA A 179 -12.36 -24.43 15.75
N ALA A 180 -13.08 -24.81 14.69
CA ALA A 180 -14.12 -25.83 14.79
C ALA A 180 -13.46 -27.21 14.71
N GLN A 181 -13.44 -27.90 15.85
CA GLN A 181 -12.93 -29.26 16.05
C GLN A 181 -13.70 -30.30 15.23
N ALA A 182 -12.94 -31.16 14.56
CA ALA A 182 -13.44 -32.41 13.99
C ALA A 182 -13.69 -33.43 15.11
N VAL A 183 -14.90 -33.97 15.17
CA VAL A 183 -15.24 -35.15 15.99
C VAL A 183 -15.39 -36.33 15.04
N LYS A 184 -14.52 -37.33 15.21
CA LYS A 184 -14.69 -38.69 14.70
C LYS A 184 -15.52 -39.46 15.72
N ASP A 185 -16.45 -40.30 15.27
CA ASP A 185 -16.92 -41.44 16.04
C ASP A 185 -17.41 -42.56 15.11
N ASP A 186 -17.41 -43.75 15.69
CA ASP A 186 -17.13 -45.08 15.17
C ASP A 186 -18.28 -45.80 14.40
N ALA A 187 -17.92 -46.85 13.65
CA ALA A 187 -18.81 -47.71 12.86
C ALA A 187 -19.64 -48.71 13.73
N PRO A 188 -20.60 -49.53 13.20
CA PRO A 188 -20.25 -50.75 12.44
C PRO A 188 -21.25 -51.32 11.38
N ALA A 189 -20.67 -52.17 10.52
CA ALA A 189 -21.13 -53.31 9.69
C ALA A 189 -22.62 -53.68 9.40
N LYS A 190 -22.91 -53.84 8.08
CA LYS A 190 -23.56 -54.95 7.28
C LYS A 190 -24.68 -55.84 7.89
N PRO A 191 -25.69 -56.33 7.11
CA PRO A 191 -25.43 -57.26 5.99
C PRO A 191 -26.40 -57.22 4.77
N ALA A 192 -26.06 -58.06 3.79
CA ALA A 192 -26.72 -58.25 2.50
C ALA A 192 -28.00 -59.11 2.55
N HIS A 193 -28.97 -58.87 1.65
CA HIS A 193 -29.83 -59.95 1.16
C HIS A 193 -30.39 -59.72 -0.25
N ARG A 194 -30.74 -60.84 -0.89
CA ARG A 194 -30.91 -61.11 -2.33
C ARG A 194 -32.40 -61.00 -2.73
N GLN A 195 -32.65 -60.86 -4.05
CA GLN A 195 -33.93 -60.82 -4.78
C GLN A 195 -34.95 -61.92 -4.41
N PRO A 196 -36.22 -61.80 -4.88
CA PRO A 196 -36.59 -62.54 -6.12
C PRO A 196 -37.56 -61.83 -7.08
N SER A 197 -37.65 -62.45 -8.25
CA SER A 197 -38.34 -62.20 -9.53
C SER A 197 -39.88 -62.34 -9.58
N ARG A 198 -40.50 -61.68 -10.59
CA ARG A 198 -41.66 -62.06 -11.47
C ARG A 198 -42.23 -60.74 -12.05
N GLY A 199 -42.70 -60.56 -13.28
CA GLY A 199 -43.00 -61.42 -14.42
C GLY A 199 -44.14 -60.76 -15.23
N THR A 200 -43.84 -60.35 -16.47
CA THR A 200 -44.64 -60.43 -17.72
C THR A 200 -46.00 -59.71 -17.93
N GLN A 201 -46.15 -59.21 -19.18
CA GLN A 201 -47.35 -58.85 -19.98
C GLN A 201 -47.91 -57.43 -19.77
N GLY A 202 -48.33 -56.65 -20.78
CA GLY A 202 -48.47 -56.83 -22.22
C GLY A 202 -49.57 -55.87 -22.75
N SER A 203 -49.28 -55.17 -23.85
CA SER A 203 -50.15 -54.66 -24.96
C SER A 203 -51.58 -54.14 -24.71
N LEU A 204 -51.96 -53.02 -25.36
CA LEU A 204 -52.95 -52.96 -26.48
C LEU A 204 -53.45 -51.52 -26.78
N PHE A 205 -53.38 -51.16 -28.08
CA PHE A 205 -54.30 -50.38 -28.93
C PHE A 205 -55.18 -49.22 -28.39
N GLY A 206 -55.27 -48.17 -29.21
CA GLY A 206 -56.40 -47.24 -29.26
C GLY A 206 -56.16 -46.09 -30.25
N SER A 207 -56.88 -46.11 -31.36
CA SER A 207 -56.89 -45.24 -32.54
C SER A 207 -56.81 -43.72 -32.32
#